data_AF-A0A4P1K3P1-F1
#
_entry.id   AF-A0A4P1K3P1-F1
#
_cell.length_a   1.000
_cell.length_b   1.000
_cell.length_c   1.000
_cell.angle_alpha   90.00
_cell.angle_beta   90.00
_cell.angle_gamma   90.00
#
_symmetry.space_group_name_H-M   'P 1'
#
loop_
_entity.id
_entity.type
_entity.pdbx_description
1 polymer ?
#
loop_
_entity_poly.entity_id
_entity_poly.type
_entity_poly.pdbx_seq_one_letter_code
_entity_poly.pdbx_strand_id
1 'polypeptide(L)'
;MTVSDATHAAVPSLKARRFGLHAQHESIVLMRRDCPVCRSEGLSSRSQVLLSAGGREIYATLYQMDGDILGLDEAALSEEAWRLLEVAPGDPVAVRHAPAIESMSSVRRRIYGSRLDKSAIQGIIQDVAAGRYTPIHLAAFLTATSVLPLDDAEVVALTRAMVDVGDRLSWPSDVVMDKHCIGGLPGNRTTPIVVAILAASGLVMPKTSSRAITSPAGTADTMETLAPVDLDVPAMRRVVEAEGGCVVWGGAVRLSPVDDIVRRQRLWHRSGVADNGGIGSRRSDVRNADETQSLQPKIGCQAHQEARRGGGERYSPCHTPAFLGRG
;
A
#
# COMPACT_ATOMS: atom_id res chain seq x y z
N MET A 1 -0.59 49.53 27.99
CA MET A 1 0.58 48.69 27.73
C MET A 1 0.11 47.45 27.00
N THR A 2 0.17 47.50 25.67
CA THR A 2 -0.22 46.41 24.77
C THR A 2 0.91 45.38 24.72
N VAL A 3 0.56 44.12 24.95
CA VAL A 3 1.44 42.96 24.78
C VAL A 3 1.60 42.76 23.27
N SER A 4 2.81 42.95 22.75
CA SER A 4 3.15 42.82 21.32
C SER A 4 4.01 41.59 21.11
N ASP A 5 3.60 40.79 20.12
CA ASP A 5 4.35 39.83 19.31
C ASP A 5 5.23 38.78 20.00
N ALA A 6 4.66 37.59 20.16
CA ALA A 6 5.42 36.35 20.06
C ALA A 6 5.84 36.15 18.59
N THR A 7 7.06 36.55 18.26
CA THR A 7 7.69 36.29 16.97
C THR A 7 7.81 34.77 16.78
N HIS A 8 7.02 34.18 15.87
CA HIS A 8 7.27 32.82 15.39
C HIS A 8 8.69 32.79 14.82
N ALA A 9 9.62 32.10 15.49
CA ALA A 9 10.97 31.91 14.99
C ALA A 9 10.88 31.30 13.58
N ALA A 10 11.42 32.00 12.58
CA ALA A 10 11.44 31.54 11.21
C ALA A 10 12.19 30.21 11.16
N VAL A 11 11.49 29.14 10.78
CA VAL A 11 12.10 27.83 10.68
C VAL A 11 13.19 27.92 9.62
N PRO A 12 14.44 27.54 9.95
CA PRO A 12 15.54 27.69 9.02
C PRO A 12 15.27 26.84 7.78
N SER A 13 15.19 27.50 6.63
CA SER A 13 14.89 26.90 5.33
C SER A 13 16.15 26.71 4.50
N LEU A 14 16.23 25.57 3.81
CA LEU A 14 17.28 25.25 2.85
C LEU A 14 16.72 25.34 1.43
N LYS A 15 17.57 25.52 0.44
CA LYS A 15 17.21 25.51 -0.98
C LYS A 15 17.14 24.08 -1.48
N ALA A 16 16.02 23.72 -2.09
CA ALA A 16 15.84 22.43 -2.75
C ALA A 16 16.84 22.28 -3.89
N ARG A 17 17.65 21.22 -3.85
CA ARG A 17 18.54 20.86 -4.94
C ARG A 17 18.20 19.49 -5.50
N ARG A 18 17.97 19.43 -6.82
CA ARG A 18 17.73 18.16 -7.51
C ARG A 18 19.07 17.48 -7.72
N PHE A 19 19.22 16.28 -7.14
CA PHE A 19 20.49 15.56 -7.13
C PHE A 19 20.50 14.32 -8.03
N GLY A 20 19.36 13.95 -8.63
CA GLY A 20 19.26 12.73 -9.44
C GLY A 20 19.39 11.44 -8.62
N LEU A 21 19.12 11.49 -7.31
CA LEU A 21 19.21 10.34 -6.43
C LEU A 21 17.97 9.45 -6.60
N HIS A 22 18.15 8.31 -7.26
CA HIS A 22 17.12 7.28 -7.42
C HIS A 22 17.21 6.24 -6.30
N ALA A 23 16.42 6.42 -5.26
CA ALA A 23 16.33 5.49 -4.12
C ALA A 23 15.03 4.65 -4.17
N GLN A 24 14.63 4.24 -5.38
CA GLN A 24 13.34 3.60 -5.65
C GLN A 24 12.16 4.43 -5.13
N HIS A 25 11.55 4.01 -4.01
CA HIS A 25 10.40 4.67 -3.38
C HIS A 25 10.78 5.36 -2.06
N GLU A 26 12.06 5.45 -1.73
CA GLU A 26 12.51 6.09 -0.50
C GLU A 26 12.69 7.60 -0.70
N SER A 27 11.95 8.36 0.10
CA SER A 27 12.18 9.79 0.28
C SER A 27 13.43 10.00 1.12
N ILE A 28 14.45 10.58 0.51
CA ILE A 28 15.76 10.85 1.14
C ILE A 28 16.05 12.34 1.00
N VAL A 29 16.61 12.91 2.07
CA VAL A 29 17.25 14.22 2.05
C VAL A 29 18.72 14.07 2.40
N LEU A 30 19.58 14.67 1.58
CA LEU A 30 21.01 14.80 1.81
C LEU A 30 21.29 16.23 2.25
N MET A 31 21.96 16.38 3.39
CA MET A 31 22.39 17.69 3.89
C MET A 31 23.85 17.64 4.27
N ARG A 32 24.51 18.78 4.23
CA ARG A 32 25.83 18.90 4.82
C ARG A 32 25.77 18.70 6.33
N ARG A 33 26.70 17.91 6.86
CA ARG A 33 26.80 17.68 8.33
C ARG A 33 26.95 19.01 9.08
N ASP A 34 27.67 19.95 8.50
CA ASP A 34 27.99 21.25 9.09
C ASP A 34 26.97 22.34 8.73
N CYS A 35 25.83 22.04 8.10
CA CYS A 35 24.81 23.06 7.82
C CYS A 35 24.15 23.60 9.10
N PRO A 36 23.67 24.87 9.10
CA PRO A 36 23.05 25.47 10.28
C PRO A 36 21.87 24.66 10.83
N VAL A 37 21.04 24.10 9.95
CA VAL A 37 19.87 23.29 10.33
C VAL A 37 20.28 22.02 11.07
N CYS A 38 21.28 21.28 10.60
CA CYS A 38 21.78 20.09 11.30
C CYS A 38 22.30 20.42 12.70
N ARG A 39 22.99 21.56 12.86
CA ARG A 39 23.56 21.97 14.15
C ARG A 39 22.53 22.52 15.12
N SER A 40 21.59 23.35 14.64
CA SER A 40 20.58 24.00 15.49
C SER A 40 19.51 23.02 15.94
N GLU A 41 19.06 22.13 15.06
CA GLU A 41 18.02 21.15 15.34
C GLU A 41 18.57 19.86 15.97
N GLY A 42 19.90 19.67 16.01
CA GLY A 42 20.51 18.44 16.52
C GLY A 42 20.18 17.21 15.67
N LEU A 43 19.93 17.40 14.37
CA LEU A 43 19.62 16.31 13.45
C LEU A 43 20.85 15.42 13.23
N SER A 44 20.65 14.11 13.30
CA SER A 44 21.71 13.12 13.03
C SER A 44 21.44 12.34 11.75
N SER A 45 22.48 11.82 11.12
CA SER A 45 22.30 10.89 9.98
C SER A 45 21.42 9.69 10.37
N ARG A 46 20.62 9.24 9.40
CA ARG A 46 19.58 8.19 9.48
C ARG A 46 18.37 8.55 10.35
N SER A 47 18.26 9.78 10.85
CA SER A 47 17.03 10.23 11.49
C SER A 47 15.89 10.37 10.46
N GLN A 48 14.67 10.11 10.92
CA GLN A 48 13.48 10.42 10.14
C GLN A 48 13.13 11.90 10.37
N VAL A 49 12.94 12.63 9.28
CA VAL A 49 12.65 14.07 9.29
C VAL A 49 11.36 14.35 8.55
N LEU A 50 10.71 15.44 8.93
CA LEU A 50 9.61 16.03 8.19
C LEU A 50 10.16 17.12 7.28
N LEU A 51 9.94 16.97 5.98
CA LEU A 51 10.24 17.98 4.98
C LEU A 51 8.96 18.75 4.66
N SER A 52 9.02 20.08 4.70
CA SER A 52 7.88 20.93 4.36
C SER A 52 8.27 21.93 3.28
N ALA A 53 7.51 21.97 2.18
CA ALA A 53 7.69 22.92 1.08
C ALA A 53 6.35 23.19 0.39
N GLY A 54 6.06 24.45 0.04
CA GLY A 54 4.84 24.80 -0.70
C GLY A 54 3.51 24.36 -0.05
N GLY A 55 3.47 24.27 1.29
CA GLY A 55 2.31 23.79 2.04
C GLY A 55 2.13 22.26 2.06
N ARG A 56 3.09 21.51 1.48
CA ARG A 56 3.12 20.05 1.49
C ARG A 56 4.16 19.56 2.47
N GLU A 57 3.88 18.41 3.08
CA GLU A 57 4.78 17.78 4.03
C GLU A 57 4.98 16.30 3.69
N ILE A 58 6.23 15.84 3.77
CA ILE A 58 6.59 14.43 3.57
C ILE A 58 7.58 13.97 4.62
N TYR A 59 7.53 12.69 4.96
CA TYR A 59 8.56 12.05 5.79
C TYR A 59 9.73 11.61 4.91
N ALA A 60 10.95 11.87 5.34
CA ALA A 60 12.17 11.46 4.64
C ALA A 60 13.24 10.94 5.60
N THR A 61 14.16 10.14 5.09
CA THR A 61 15.37 9.75 5.81
C THR A 61 16.48 10.75 5.54
N LEU A 62 17.05 11.33 6.60
CA LEU A 62 18.18 12.24 6.49
C LEU A 62 19.50 11.48 6.37
N TYR A 63 20.29 11.77 5.35
CA TYR A 63 21.71 11.43 5.31
C TYR A 63 22.55 12.69 5.35
N GLN A 64 23.64 12.63 6.10
CA GLN A 64 24.59 13.73 6.21
C GLN A 64 25.84 13.40 5.41
N MET A 65 26.37 14.41 4.74
CA MET A 65 27.60 14.28 3.98
C MET A 65 28.58 15.40 4.30
N ASP A 66 29.86 15.12 4.07
CA ASP A 66 30.97 16.05 4.16
C ASP A 66 31.41 16.48 2.75
N GLY A 67 32.08 17.63 2.64
CA GLY A 67 32.60 18.17 1.38
C GLY A 67 31.66 19.15 0.67
N ASP A 68 32.12 19.69 -0.46
CA ASP A 68 31.51 20.84 -1.14
C ASP A 68 30.56 20.46 -2.29
N ILE A 69 30.16 19.18 -2.36
CA ILE A 69 29.18 18.71 -3.34
C ILE A 69 27.83 19.41 -3.12
N LEU A 70 27.49 19.77 -1.87
CA LEU A 70 26.30 20.55 -1.49
C LEU A 70 26.70 21.88 -0.85
N GLY A 71 25.88 22.91 -1.06
CA GLY A 71 25.95 24.15 -0.29
C GLY A 71 25.53 23.97 1.17
N LEU A 72 25.97 24.87 2.05
CA LEU A 72 25.55 24.90 3.46
C LEU A 72 24.06 25.25 3.61
N ASP A 73 23.49 25.92 2.62
CA ASP A 73 22.09 26.32 2.54
C ASP A 73 21.29 25.42 1.60
N GLU A 74 21.80 24.26 1.19
CA GLU A 74 21.15 23.34 0.25
C GLU A 74 20.69 22.04 0.91
N ALA A 75 19.53 21.56 0.48
CA ALA A 75 19.02 20.22 0.77
C ALA A 75 18.85 19.45 -0.54
N ALA A 76 19.65 18.41 -0.75
CA ALA A 76 19.51 17.55 -1.91
C ALA A 76 18.41 16.51 -1.66
N LEU A 77 17.42 16.44 -2.53
CA LEU A 77 16.29 15.52 -2.37
C LEU A 77 16.42 14.34 -3.36
N SER A 78 15.97 13.15 -2.95
CA SER A 78 15.75 12.05 -3.88
C SER A 78 14.66 12.38 -4.89
N GLU A 79 14.66 11.71 -6.03
CA GLU A 79 13.66 11.91 -7.08
C GLU A 79 12.23 11.65 -6.56
N GLU A 80 12.07 10.72 -5.62
CA GLU A 80 10.77 10.46 -4.99
C GLU A 80 10.36 11.60 -4.04
N ALA A 81 11.29 12.12 -3.22
CA ALA A 81 11.03 13.27 -2.36
C ALA A 81 10.69 14.53 -3.20
N TRP A 82 11.39 14.71 -4.32
CA TRP A 82 11.14 15.79 -5.29
C TRP A 82 9.72 15.71 -5.87
N ARG A 83 9.33 14.50 -6.31
CA ARG A 83 8.00 14.23 -6.90
C ARG A 83 6.87 14.44 -5.89
N LEU A 84 7.05 14.01 -4.64
CA LEU A 84 6.02 14.12 -3.62
C LEU A 84 5.85 15.54 -3.08
N LEU A 85 6.95 16.29 -2.91
CA LEU A 85 6.92 17.69 -2.47
C LEU A 85 6.51 18.65 -3.58
N GLU A 86 6.64 18.26 -4.86
CA GLU A 86 6.38 19.11 -6.03
C GLU A 86 7.15 20.44 -5.99
N VAL A 87 8.45 20.37 -5.66
CA VAL A 87 9.35 21.52 -5.59
C VAL A 87 10.08 21.78 -6.90
N ALA A 88 10.46 23.04 -7.13
CA ALA A 88 11.38 23.46 -8.16
C ALA A 88 12.81 23.69 -7.61
N PRO A 89 13.86 23.68 -8.46
CA PRO A 89 15.21 23.96 -8.02
C PRO A 89 15.32 25.34 -7.37
N GLY A 90 15.85 25.39 -6.15
CA GLY A 90 15.99 26.61 -5.36
C GLY A 90 14.84 26.92 -4.41
N ASP A 91 13.73 26.18 -4.48
CA ASP A 91 12.58 26.42 -3.59
C ASP A 91 12.95 26.21 -2.11
N PRO A 92 12.36 26.99 -1.19
CA PRO A 92 12.61 26.83 0.23
C PRO A 92 12.00 25.53 0.77
N VAL A 93 12.83 24.72 1.43
CA VAL A 93 12.47 23.47 2.11
C VAL A 93 12.83 23.61 3.58
N ALA A 94 11.84 23.47 4.44
CA ALA A 94 12.06 23.35 5.88
C ALA A 94 12.31 21.87 6.23
N VAL A 95 13.28 21.62 7.11
CA VAL A 95 13.59 20.28 7.63
C VAL A 95 13.45 20.31 9.14
N ARG A 96 12.63 19.41 9.69
CA ARG A 96 12.39 19.30 11.14
C ARG A 96 12.43 17.84 11.58
N HIS A 97 12.51 17.61 12.89
CA HIS A 97 12.30 16.26 13.44
C HIS A 97 10.90 15.75 13.09
N ALA A 98 10.81 14.48 12.71
CA ALA A 98 9.53 13.81 12.57
C ALA A 98 8.81 13.77 13.94
N PRO A 99 7.51 14.07 14.02
CA PRO A 99 6.74 13.88 15.24
C PRO A 99 6.76 12.43 15.74
N ALA A 100 6.54 12.24 17.04
CA ALA A 100 6.44 10.91 17.62
C ALA A 100 5.26 10.13 17.02
N ILE A 101 5.48 8.85 16.74
CA ILE A 101 4.49 7.95 16.14
C ILE A 101 3.76 7.22 17.27
N GLU A 102 2.60 7.74 17.69
CA GLU A 102 1.86 7.21 18.85
C GLU A 102 1.46 5.72 18.69
N SER A 103 1.10 5.31 17.47
CA SER A 103 0.71 3.93 17.16
C SER A 103 1.84 2.90 17.32
N MET A 104 3.10 3.33 17.39
CA MET A 104 4.23 2.44 17.70
C MET A 104 4.13 1.84 19.11
N SER A 105 3.43 2.50 20.03
CA SER A 105 3.10 1.92 21.34
C SER A 105 2.26 0.65 21.21
N SER A 106 1.33 0.60 20.25
CA SER A 106 0.51 -0.57 19.93
C SER A 106 1.32 -1.66 19.25
N VAL A 107 2.22 -1.31 18.34
CA VAL A 107 3.17 -2.28 17.74
C VAL A 107 4.04 -2.90 18.83
N ARG A 108 4.56 -2.10 19.75
CA ARG A 108 5.33 -2.59 20.90
C ARG A 108 4.52 -3.55 21.77
N ARG A 109 3.28 -3.21 22.11
CA ARG A 109 2.36 -4.12 22.83
C ARG A 109 2.16 -5.45 22.08
N ARG A 110 2.00 -5.40 20.75
CA ARG A 110 1.88 -6.61 19.92
C ARG A 110 3.15 -7.47 19.94
N ILE A 111 4.33 -6.86 19.88
CA ILE A 111 5.62 -7.58 19.99
C ILE A 111 5.71 -8.38 21.30
N TYR A 112 5.17 -7.85 22.40
CA TYR A 112 5.11 -8.54 23.69
C TYR A 112 3.87 -9.45 23.86
N GLY A 113 3.19 -9.80 22.77
CA GLY A 113 2.12 -10.80 22.76
C GLY A 113 0.71 -10.26 23.07
N SER A 114 0.51 -8.94 23.12
CA SER A 114 -0.83 -8.37 23.31
C SER A 114 -1.66 -8.35 22.01
N ARG A 115 -2.98 -8.52 22.13
CA ARG A 115 -3.93 -8.32 21.04
C ARG A 115 -4.11 -6.83 20.72
N LEU A 116 -4.52 -6.54 19.49
CA LEU A 116 -4.76 -5.19 19.00
C LEU A 116 -6.26 -4.96 18.87
N ASP A 117 -6.78 -3.95 19.56
CA ASP A 117 -8.16 -3.52 19.34
C ASP A 117 -8.30 -2.73 18.02
N LYS A 118 -9.56 -2.44 17.65
CA LYS A 118 -9.89 -1.69 16.43
C LYS A 118 -9.19 -0.34 16.35
N SER A 119 -9.10 0.39 17.46
CA SER A 119 -8.49 1.73 17.49
C SER A 119 -6.98 1.66 17.28
N ALA A 120 -6.33 0.66 17.88
CA ALA A 120 -4.91 0.42 17.71
C ALA A 120 -4.57 0.07 16.25
N ILE A 121 -5.36 -0.81 15.63
CA ILE A 121 -5.19 -1.18 14.22
C ILE A 121 -5.43 0.03 13.31
N GLN A 122 -6.49 0.80 13.55
CA GLN A 122 -6.79 2.00 12.78
C GLN A 122 -5.64 3.01 12.85
N GLY A 123 -5.09 3.28 14.04
CA GLY A 123 -3.95 4.17 14.21
C GLY A 123 -2.72 3.69 13.43
N ILE A 124 -2.36 2.40 13.55
CA ILE A 124 -1.24 1.82 12.80
C ILE A 124 -1.43 1.99 11.30
N ILE A 125 -2.61 1.70 10.77
CA ILE A 125 -2.89 1.75 9.34
C ILE A 125 -2.92 3.19 8.80
N GLN A 126 -3.44 4.14 9.58
CA GLN A 126 -3.37 5.57 9.25
C GLN A 126 -1.93 6.07 9.24
N ASP A 127 -1.11 5.69 10.22
CA ASP A 127 0.32 6.01 10.25
C ASP A 127 1.09 5.44 9.06
N VAL A 128 0.82 4.19 8.69
CA VAL A 128 1.43 3.56 7.51
C VAL A 128 1.00 4.26 6.23
N ALA A 129 -0.30 4.53 6.04
CA ALA A 129 -0.81 5.24 4.87
C ALA A 129 -0.26 6.66 4.73
N ALA A 130 -0.01 7.34 5.87
CA ALA A 130 0.60 8.66 5.92
C ALA A 130 2.14 8.66 5.73
N GLY A 131 2.76 7.49 5.52
CA GLY A 131 4.22 7.39 5.34
C GLY A 131 5.05 7.61 6.61
N ARG A 132 4.41 7.59 7.80
CA ARG A 132 5.09 7.79 9.09
C ARG A 132 5.96 6.59 9.45
N TYR A 133 5.56 5.38 9.05
CA TYR A 133 6.32 4.16 9.34
C TYR A 133 7.55 4.04 8.45
N THR A 134 8.72 3.95 9.07
CA THR A 134 9.96 3.54 8.38
C THR A 134 9.86 2.07 7.96
N PRO A 135 10.74 1.60 7.04
CA PRO A 135 10.84 0.17 6.71
C PRO A 135 11.01 -0.71 7.95
N ILE A 136 11.74 -0.22 8.97
CA ILE A 136 11.97 -0.92 10.24
C ILE A 136 10.68 -0.99 11.07
N HIS A 137 9.93 0.11 11.18
CA HIS A 137 8.66 0.13 11.90
C HIS A 137 7.65 -0.83 11.26
N LEU A 138 7.56 -0.81 9.92
CA LEU A 138 6.68 -1.72 9.19
C LEU A 138 7.12 -3.18 9.38
N ALA A 139 8.42 -3.47 9.24
CA ALA A 139 8.95 -4.81 9.49
C ALA A 139 8.59 -5.33 10.89
N ALA A 140 8.75 -4.50 11.91
CA ALA A 140 8.42 -4.86 13.29
C ALA A 140 6.94 -5.21 13.46
N PHE A 141 6.03 -4.42 12.88
CA PHE A 141 4.60 -4.72 12.89
C PHE A 141 4.30 -6.06 12.21
N LEU A 142 4.86 -6.28 11.00
CA LEU A 142 4.65 -7.51 10.24
C LEU A 142 5.20 -8.74 10.97
N THR A 143 6.41 -8.67 11.50
CA THR A 143 6.98 -9.79 12.28
C THR A 143 6.15 -10.07 13.53
N ALA A 144 5.65 -9.04 14.21
CA ALA A 144 4.82 -9.24 15.39
C ALA A 144 3.46 -9.89 15.05
N THR A 145 2.90 -9.63 13.86
CA THR A 145 1.67 -10.27 13.40
C THR A 145 1.87 -11.65 12.77
N SER A 146 3.08 -12.03 12.32
CA SER A 146 3.35 -13.44 11.95
C SER A 146 3.58 -14.34 13.16
N VAL A 147 4.28 -13.83 14.19
CA VAL A 147 4.59 -14.60 15.41
C VAL A 147 3.32 -14.87 16.22
N LEU A 148 2.46 -13.86 16.37
CA LEU A 148 1.11 -14.01 16.91
C LEU A 148 0.12 -13.74 15.77
N PRO A 149 -0.46 -14.77 15.12
CA PRO A 149 -1.42 -14.57 14.04
C PRO A 149 -2.64 -13.76 14.49
N LEU A 150 -3.16 -12.91 13.60
CA LEU A 150 -4.36 -12.11 13.85
C LEU A 150 -5.58 -13.04 14.04
N ASP A 151 -6.42 -12.73 15.02
CA ASP A 151 -7.73 -13.39 15.14
C ASP A 151 -8.78 -12.75 14.20
N ASP A 152 -9.97 -13.36 14.10
CA ASP A 152 -11.02 -12.89 13.19
C ASP A 152 -11.44 -11.43 13.44
N ALA A 153 -11.45 -10.98 14.69
CA ALA A 153 -11.81 -9.61 15.03
C ALA A 153 -10.72 -8.62 14.60
N GLU A 154 -9.46 -8.98 14.82
CA GLU A 154 -8.29 -8.22 14.39
C GLU A 154 -8.20 -8.15 12.85
N VAL A 155 -8.49 -9.26 12.17
CA VAL A 155 -8.59 -9.35 10.72
C VAL A 155 -9.65 -8.38 10.19
N VAL A 156 -10.87 -8.42 10.73
CA VAL A 156 -11.96 -7.53 10.29
C VAL A 156 -11.61 -6.06 10.54
N ALA A 157 -10.99 -5.76 11.69
CA ALA A 157 -10.53 -4.41 12.01
C ALA A 157 -9.44 -3.92 11.04
N LEU A 158 -8.46 -4.78 10.72
CA LEU A 158 -7.40 -4.49 9.75
C LEU A 158 -7.99 -4.21 8.37
N THR A 159 -8.87 -5.09 7.89
CA THR A 159 -9.53 -4.93 6.60
C THR A 159 -10.29 -3.61 6.51
N ARG A 160 -11.09 -3.29 7.53
CA ARG A 160 -11.83 -2.01 7.57
C ARG A 160 -10.90 -0.81 7.59
N ALA A 161 -9.86 -0.82 8.42
CA ALA A 161 -8.91 0.26 8.50
C ALA A 161 -8.19 0.51 7.16
N MET A 162 -7.83 -0.55 6.44
CA MET A 162 -7.17 -0.45 5.12
C MET A 162 -8.10 0.11 4.05
N VAL A 163 -9.38 -0.27 4.11
CA VAL A 163 -10.43 0.29 3.24
C VAL A 163 -10.67 1.77 3.54
N ASP A 164 -10.62 2.19 4.81
CA ASP A 164 -10.89 3.57 5.22
C ASP A 164 -9.80 4.57 4.81
N VAL A 165 -8.57 4.10 4.57
CA VAL A 165 -7.45 4.94 4.10
C VAL A 165 -7.24 4.93 2.59
N GLY A 166 -8.01 4.11 1.86
CA GLY A 166 -7.92 3.98 0.40
C GLY A 166 -9.04 4.71 -0.35
N ASP A 167 -8.85 4.88 -1.66
CA ASP A 167 -9.89 5.43 -2.53
C ASP A 167 -11.02 4.40 -2.73
N ARG A 168 -12.27 4.88 -2.80
CA ARG A 168 -13.45 4.05 -3.03
C ARG A 168 -14.01 4.29 -4.43
N LEU A 169 -14.36 3.21 -5.13
CA LEU A 169 -15.06 3.26 -6.40
C LEU A 169 -16.50 2.79 -6.23
N SER A 170 -17.43 3.50 -6.85
CA SER A 170 -18.84 3.17 -6.92
C SER A 170 -19.28 2.96 -8.38
N TRP A 171 -20.24 2.06 -8.57
CA TRP A 171 -20.78 1.70 -9.88
C TRP A 171 -22.30 1.85 -9.86
N PRO A 172 -22.93 2.27 -10.97
CA PRO A 172 -24.39 2.36 -11.07
C PRO A 172 -25.01 0.96 -11.26
N SER A 173 -24.77 0.04 -10.33
CA SER A 173 -25.29 -1.32 -10.32
C SER A 173 -25.48 -1.76 -8.87
N ASP A 174 -26.62 -2.39 -8.58
CA ASP A 174 -26.92 -2.95 -7.25
C ASP A 174 -26.01 -4.13 -6.90
N VAL A 175 -25.43 -4.78 -7.92
CA VAL A 175 -24.56 -5.93 -7.77
C VAL A 175 -23.29 -5.70 -8.57
N VAL A 176 -22.14 -5.72 -7.88
CA VAL A 176 -20.81 -5.58 -8.47
C VAL A 176 -20.05 -6.85 -8.20
N MET A 177 -19.71 -7.61 -9.25
CA MET A 177 -19.01 -8.87 -9.10
C MET A 177 -17.50 -8.65 -8.99
N ASP A 178 -16.85 -9.48 -8.18
CA ASP A 178 -15.40 -9.64 -8.20
C ASP A 178 -15.01 -11.11 -8.03
N LYS A 179 -13.84 -11.45 -8.58
CA LYS A 179 -13.25 -12.77 -8.50
C LYS A 179 -11.80 -12.67 -8.11
N HIS A 180 -11.48 -13.04 -6.88
CA HIS A 180 -10.09 -13.09 -6.45
C HIS A 180 -9.52 -14.52 -6.49
N CYS A 181 -8.23 -14.64 -6.77
CA CYS A 181 -7.47 -15.85 -6.54
C CYS A 181 -6.19 -15.50 -5.77
N ILE A 182 -5.88 -16.33 -4.79
CA ILE A 182 -4.69 -16.23 -3.96
C ILE A 182 -3.40 -16.24 -4.81
N GLY A 183 -3.41 -16.96 -5.94
CA GLY A 183 -2.27 -17.07 -6.85
C GLY A 183 -1.34 -18.25 -6.51
N GLY A 184 -0.08 -18.18 -6.94
CA GLY A 184 0.92 -19.22 -6.72
C GLY A 184 0.93 -20.36 -7.76
N LEU A 185 -0.20 -20.62 -8.43
CA LEU A 185 -0.27 -21.61 -9.51
C LEU A 185 0.21 -21.02 -10.85
N PRO A 186 1.21 -21.62 -11.53
CA PRO A 186 1.64 -21.18 -12.86
C PRO A 186 0.51 -21.28 -13.88
N GLY A 187 0.42 -20.30 -14.79
CA GLY A 187 -0.52 -20.36 -15.91
C GLY A 187 -2.00 -20.15 -15.56
N ASN A 188 -2.32 -19.62 -14.38
CA ASN A 188 -3.72 -19.35 -14.02
C ASN A 188 -4.31 -18.23 -14.92
N ARG A 189 -5.15 -18.63 -15.90
CA ARG A 189 -5.85 -17.74 -16.85
C ARG A 189 -7.36 -17.70 -16.61
N THR A 190 -7.81 -18.10 -15.42
CA THR A 190 -9.24 -18.19 -15.12
C THR A 190 -9.90 -16.80 -15.05
N THR A 191 -9.21 -15.80 -14.53
CA THR A 191 -9.81 -14.47 -14.29
C THR A 191 -10.34 -13.79 -15.56
N PRO A 192 -9.58 -13.67 -16.67
CA PRO A 192 -10.13 -13.08 -17.90
C PRO A 192 -11.37 -13.81 -18.43
N ILE A 193 -11.40 -15.15 -18.34
CA ILE A 193 -12.55 -15.95 -18.78
C ILE A 193 -13.78 -15.68 -17.91
N VAL A 194 -13.61 -15.64 -16.58
CA VAL A 194 -14.70 -15.34 -15.65
C VAL A 194 -15.25 -13.93 -15.86
N VAL A 195 -14.39 -12.95 -16.09
CA VAL A 195 -14.80 -11.57 -16.40
C VAL A 195 -15.65 -11.53 -17.67
N ALA A 196 -15.21 -12.20 -18.74
CA ALA A 196 -15.96 -12.25 -19.99
C ALA A 196 -17.34 -12.94 -19.84
N ILE A 197 -17.41 -14.04 -19.09
CA ILE A 197 -18.69 -14.76 -18.85
C ILE A 197 -19.67 -13.86 -18.08
N LEU A 198 -19.21 -13.20 -17.02
CA LEU A 198 -20.08 -12.38 -16.18
C LEU A 198 -20.54 -11.11 -16.91
N ALA A 199 -19.63 -10.46 -17.65
CA ALA A 199 -19.97 -9.31 -18.50
C ALA A 199 -20.99 -9.68 -19.59
N ALA A 200 -20.79 -10.80 -20.30
CA ALA A 200 -21.74 -11.31 -21.28
C ALA A 200 -23.11 -11.70 -20.68
N SER A 201 -23.16 -11.96 -19.38
CA SER A 201 -24.40 -12.24 -18.63
C SER A 201 -25.07 -10.97 -18.10
N GLY A 202 -24.57 -9.78 -18.45
CA GLY A 202 -25.12 -8.49 -18.03
C GLY A 202 -24.73 -8.06 -16.61
N LEU A 203 -23.74 -8.71 -15.99
CA LEU A 203 -23.26 -8.36 -14.65
C LEU A 203 -22.06 -7.40 -14.72
N VAL A 204 -21.98 -6.48 -13.76
CA VAL A 204 -20.89 -5.50 -13.67
C VAL A 204 -19.69 -6.11 -12.95
N MET A 205 -18.52 -6.19 -13.61
CA MET A 205 -17.30 -6.79 -13.05
C MET A 205 -16.02 -5.97 -13.36
N PRO A 206 -15.76 -4.91 -12.57
CA PRO A 206 -14.58 -4.06 -12.70
C PRO A 206 -13.36 -4.70 -12.02
N LYS A 207 -12.63 -5.58 -12.74
CA LYS A 207 -11.58 -6.41 -12.14
C LYS A 207 -10.22 -5.72 -12.12
N THR A 208 -9.72 -5.39 -10.93
CA THR A 208 -8.32 -4.97 -10.75
C THR A 208 -7.42 -6.17 -10.42
N SER A 209 -6.27 -6.27 -11.11
CA SER A 209 -5.30 -7.35 -10.91
C SER A 209 -3.90 -6.80 -10.73
N SER A 210 -3.06 -7.46 -9.91
CA SER A 210 -1.64 -7.11 -9.85
C SER A 210 -0.88 -7.74 -11.02
N ARG A 211 0.30 -7.20 -11.28
CA ARG A 211 1.34 -7.90 -12.06
C ARG A 211 1.94 -9.03 -11.23
N ALA A 212 2.67 -9.91 -11.89
CA ALA A 212 3.39 -11.00 -11.25
C ALA A 212 4.33 -10.46 -10.17
N ILE A 213 4.34 -11.13 -9.02
CA ILE A 213 5.33 -10.89 -7.96
C ILE A 213 6.33 -12.04 -7.95
N THR A 214 5.82 -13.27 -7.92
CA THR A 214 6.64 -14.50 -7.87
C THR A 214 6.28 -15.53 -8.93
N SER A 215 5.16 -15.34 -9.64
CA SER A 215 4.78 -16.19 -10.77
C SER A 215 5.50 -15.75 -12.05
N PRO A 216 5.61 -16.62 -13.08
CA PRO A 216 6.13 -16.21 -14.38
C PRO A 216 5.28 -15.13 -15.07
N ALA A 217 3.97 -15.09 -14.78
CA ALA A 217 3.05 -14.08 -15.28
C ALA A 217 1.85 -13.92 -14.32
N GLY A 218 1.39 -12.69 -14.11
CA GLY A 218 0.15 -12.36 -13.39
C GLY A 218 -1.03 -12.21 -14.35
N THR A 219 -2.23 -11.99 -13.79
CA THR A 219 -3.42 -11.74 -14.61
C THR A 219 -3.28 -10.45 -15.43
N ALA A 220 -2.74 -9.38 -14.84
CA ALA A 220 -2.52 -8.12 -15.57
C ALA A 220 -1.51 -8.29 -16.71
N ASP A 221 -0.39 -8.99 -16.47
CA ASP A 221 0.64 -9.22 -17.51
C ASP A 221 0.10 -10.02 -18.70
N THR A 222 -0.88 -10.89 -18.45
CA THR A 222 -1.50 -11.68 -19.53
C THR A 222 -2.59 -10.93 -20.25
N MET A 223 -3.35 -10.11 -19.55
CA MET A 223 -4.32 -9.25 -20.20
C MET A 223 -3.59 -8.23 -21.09
N GLU A 224 -2.43 -7.74 -20.67
CA GLU A 224 -1.63 -6.76 -21.42
C GLU A 224 -1.18 -7.25 -22.79
N THR A 225 -1.03 -8.57 -22.98
CA THR A 225 -0.69 -9.12 -24.31
C THR A 225 -1.85 -9.02 -25.30
N LEU A 226 -3.07 -8.75 -24.81
CA LEU A 226 -4.30 -8.67 -25.60
C LEU A 226 -4.89 -7.26 -25.64
N ALA A 227 -4.83 -6.50 -24.54
CA ALA A 227 -5.39 -5.17 -24.44
C ALA A 227 -4.64 -4.31 -23.41
N PRO A 228 -4.68 -2.96 -23.52
CA PRO A 228 -4.11 -2.07 -22.51
C PRO A 228 -4.71 -2.33 -21.11
N VAL A 229 -3.86 -2.48 -20.10
CA VAL A 229 -4.26 -2.69 -18.70
C VAL A 229 -4.00 -1.50 -17.80
N ASP A 230 -3.17 -0.56 -18.25
CA ASP A 230 -2.83 0.66 -17.52
C ASP A 230 -3.85 1.75 -17.83
N LEU A 231 -5.00 1.68 -17.17
CA LEU A 231 -6.10 2.62 -17.31
C LEU A 231 -6.25 3.44 -16.04
N ASP A 232 -6.38 4.76 -16.20
CA ASP A 232 -6.81 5.64 -15.11
C ASP A 232 -8.28 5.38 -14.75
N VAL A 233 -8.73 5.91 -13.61
CA VAL A 233 -10.11 5.70 -13.12
C VAL A 233 -11.15 6.15 -14.16
N PRO A 234 -11.04 7.33 -14.80
CA PRO A 234 -11.98 7.73 -15.85
C PRO A 234 -12.02 6.77 -17.05
N ALA A 235 -10.88 6.29 -17.55
CA ALA A 235 -10.83 5.34 -18.66
C ALA A 235 -11.41 3.99 -18.27
N MET A 236 -11.09 3.51 -17.07
CA MET A 236 -11.65 2.28 -16.52
C MET A 236 -13.19 2.37 -16.43
N ARG A 237 -13.73 3.51 -15.98
CA ARG A 237 -15.19 3.73 -15.93
C ARG A 237 -15.84 3.62 -17.29
N ARG A 238 -15.29 4.29 -18.32
CA ARG A 238 -15.80 4.21 -19.69
C ARG A 238 -15.85 2.77 -20.22
N VAL A 239 -14.83 1.97 -19.94
CA VAL A 239 -14.79 0.56 -20.37
C VAL A 239 -15.87 -0.26 -19.65
N VAL A 240 -16.00 -0.10 -18.34
CA VAL A 240 -17.00 -0.86 -17.56
C VAL A 240 -18.43 -0.45 -17.92
N GLU A 241 -18.67 0.84 -18.19
CA GLU A 241 -19.98 1.34 -18.65
C GLU A 241 -20.35 0.83 -20.05
N ALA A 242 -19.37 0.66 -20.94
CA ALA A 242 -19.60 0.15 -22.29
C ALA A 242 -19.74 -1.38 -22.34
N GLU A 243 -18.89 -2.10 -21.60
CA GLU A 243 -18.69 -3.54 -21.78
C GLU A 243 -19.16 -4.37 -20.57
N GLY A 244 -19.58 -3.74 -19.47
CA GLY A 244 -19.98 -4.41 -18.23
C GLY A 244 -18.80 -4.98 -17.42
N GLY A 245 -17.61 -5.15 -17.99
CA GLY A 245 -16.45 -5.67 -17.26
C GLY A 245 -15.12 -5.15 -17.79
N CYS A 246 -14.10 -5.20 -16.96
CA CYS A 246 -12.74 -4.85 -17.36
C CYS A 246 -11.70 -5.67 -16.61
N VAL A 247 -10.48 -5.75 -17.13
CA VAL A 247 -9.31 -6.27 -16.41
C VAL A 247 -8.20 -5.22 -16.47
N VAL A 248 -7.96 -4.53 -15.36
CA VAL A 248 -6.98 -3.45 -15.27
C VAL A 248 -5.88 -3.76 -14.26
N TRP A 249 -4.72 -3.14 -14.42
CA TRP A 249 -3.65 -3.21 -13.44
C TRP A 249 -3.98 -2.34 -12.23
N GLY A 250 -4.02 -2.96 -11.05
CA GLY A 250 -4.39 -2.27 -9.81
C GLY A 250 -3.39 -1.20 -9.35
N GLY A 251 -2.15 -1.19 -9.86
CA GLY A 251 -1.16 -0.16 -9.48
C GLY A 251 -1.51 1.24 -9.99
N ALA A 252 -2.35 1.34 -11.02
CA ALA A 252 -2.87 2.60 -11.54
C ALA A 252 -4.00 3.19 -10.68
N VAL A 253 -4.55 2.41 -9.74
CA VAL A 253 -5.73 2.76 -8.96
C VAL A 253 -5.39 2.71 -7.46
N ARG A 254 -5.46 3.84 -6.74
CA ARG A 254 -5.03 3.96 -5.34
C ARG A 254 -6.06 3.39 -4.32
N LEU A 255 -6.54 2.17 -4.55
CA LEU A 255 -7.62 1.56 -3.75
C LEU A 255 -7.18 1.05 -2.38
N SER A 256 -5.93 0.60 -2.24
CA SER A 256 -5.38 0.13 -0.96
C SER A 256 -3.91 0.57 -0.87
N PRO A 257 -3.66 1.82 -0.44
CA PRO A 257 -2.30 2.38 -0.41
C PRO A 257 -1.38 1.59 0.53
N VAL A 258 -1.94 1.05 1.62
CA VAL A 258 -1.16 0.25 2.57
C VAL A 258 -0.69 -1.05 1.94
N ASP A 259 -1.50 -1.74 1.14
CA ASP A 259 -1.07 -2.97 0.43
C ASP A 259 0.13 -2.72 -0.48
N ASP A 260 0.18 -1.57 -1.15
CA ASP A 260 1.29 -1.24 -2.03
C ASP A 260 2.57 -0.95 -1.23
N ILE A 261 2.47 -0.19 -0.13
CA ILE A 261 3.60 0.10 0.77
C ILE A 261 4.18 -1.20 1.34
N VAL A 262 3.30 -2.06 1.81
CA VAL A 262 3.56 -3.40 2.32
C VAL A 262 4.29 -4.28 1.30
N ARG A 263 3.80 -4.32 0.06
CA ARG A 263 4.35 -5.16 -1.01
C ARG A 263 5.73 -4.67 -1.45
N ARG A 264 5.94 -3.35 -1.51
CA ARG A 264 7.22 -2.73 -1.91
C ARG A 264 8.38 -3.16 -1.02
N GLN A 265 8.13 -3.38 0.27
CA GLN A 265 9.17 -3.83 1.20
C GLN A 265 9.61 -5.28 0.97
N ARG A 266 8.94 -6.06 0.11
CA ARG A 266 9.17 -7.51 -0.10
C ARG A 266 9.18 -8.34 1.19
N LEU A 267 8.70 -7.78 2.29
CA LEU A 267 8.72 -8.41 3.62
C LEU A 267 7.59 -9.41 3.77
N TRP A 268 6.40 -9.15 3.22
CA TRP A 268 5.22 -10.00 3.40
C TRP A 268 5.40 -11.45 2.95
N HIS A 269 6.06 -11.65 1.80
CA HIS A 269 6.31 -12.99 1.27
C HIS A 269 7.45 -13.71 1.98
N ARG A 270 8.41 -12.99 2.57
CA ARG A 270 9.52 -13.57 3.35
C ARG A 270 9.17 -13.85 4.81
N SER A 271 8.22 -13.12 5.37
CA SER A 271 7.88 -13.15 6.80
C SER A 271 6.79 -14.16 7.16
N GLY A 272 6.16 -14.83 6.17
CA GLY A 272 5.11 -15.83 6.40
C GLY A 272 3.81 -15.26 6.99
N VAL A 273 3.66 -13.93 7.12
CA VAL A 273 2.45 -13.27 7.65
C VAL A 273 1.23 -13.61 6.80
N ALA A 274 1.43 -13.70 5.48
CA ALA A 274 0.37 -14.07 4.54
C ALA A 274 -0.04 -15.55 4.66
N ASP A 275 0.82 -16.42 5.20
CA ASP A 275 0.57 -17.86 5.28
C ASP A 275 -0.16 -18.27 6.57
N ASN A 276 -0.10 -17.43 7.61
CA ASN A 276 -0.70 -17.70 8.93
C ASN A 276 -2.02 -16.97 9.20
N GLY A 277 -2.37 -15.94 8.41
CA GLY A 277 -3.67 -15.29 8.48
C GLY A 277 -4.70 -16.12 7.71
N GLY A 278 -5.63 -16.77 8.41
CA GLY A 278 -6.72 -17.58 7.83
C GLY A 278 -7.73 -16.82 6.95
N ILE A 279 -7.33 -15.72 6.31
CA ILE A 279 -8.14 -14.89 5.43
C ILE A 279 -7.98 -15.43 4.01
N GLY A 280 -8.66 -16.53 3.72
CA GLY A 280 -8.70 -17.07 2.37
C GLY A 280 -9.04 -18.54 2.39
N SER A 281 -10.26 -18.88 1.98
CA SER A 281 -10.51 -20.21 1.46
C SER A 281 -9.43 -20.50 0.40
N ARG A 282 -8.88 -21.71 0.36
CA ARG A 282 -7.89 -22.12 -0.66
C ARG A 282 -8.50 -22.22 -2.07
N ARG A 283 -9.50 -21.40 -2.38
CA ARG A 283 -10.36 -21.50 -3.55
C ARG A 283 -10.51 -20.15 -4.26
N SER A 284 -10.72 -20.29 -5.55
CA SER A 284 -11.13 -19.25 -6.46
C SER A 284 -12.58 -18.86 -6.17
N ASP A 285 -12.82 -17.71 -5.53
CA ASP A 285 -14.19 -17.32 -5.14
C ASP A 285 -14.71 -16.12 -5.94
N VAL A 286 -15.85 -16.28 -6.63
CA VAL A 286 -16.64 -15.19 -7.20
C VAL A 286 -17.58 -14.68 -6.10
N ARG A 287 -17.64 -13.36 -5.89
CA ARG A 287 -18.43 -12.75 -4.82
C ARG A 287 -19.04 -11.44 -5.30
N ASN A 288 -20.13 -11.03 -4.64
CA ASN A 288 -20.61 -9.65 -4.72
C ASN A 288 -19.65 -8.78 -3.89
N ALA A 289 -19.04 -7.78 -4.50
CA ALA A 289 -18.47 -6.63 -3.82
C ALA A 289 -19.65 -5.71 -3.49
N ASP A 290 -19.76 -5.26 -2.23
CA ASP A 290 -20.81 -4.30 -1.84
C ASP A 290 -20.86 -3.08 -2.80
N GLU A 291 -21.96 -2.30 -2.77
CA GLU A 291 -22.24 -1.10 -3.60
C GLU A 291 -21.05 -0.11 -3.74
N THR A 292 -20.13 -0.16 -2.78
CA THR A 292 -18.79 0.41 -2.91
C THR A 292 -17.76 -0.69 -3.07
N GLN A 293 -17.06 -0.70 -4.19
CA GLN A 293 -15.92 -1.59 -4.39
C GLN A 293 -14.75 -1.10 -3.54
N SER A 294 -14.80 -1.37 -2.24
CA SER A 294 -13.61 -1.46 -1.41
C SER A 294 -13.08 -2.87 -1.59
N LEU A 295 -12.26 -3.07 -2.62
CA LEU A 295 -11.55 -4.33 -2.81
C LEU A 295 -10.85 -4.64 -1.49
N GLN A 296 -11.19 -5.78 -0.88
CA GLN A 296 -10.52 -6.30 0.31
C GLN A 296 -9.02 -6.16 0.11
N PRO A 297 -8.26 -5.79 1.16
CA PRO A 297 -6.82 -5.87 1.12
C PRO A 297 -6.40 -7.18 0.51
N LYS A 298 -5.47 -7.15 -0.45
CA LYS A 298 -4.98 -8.35 -1.13
C LYS A 298 -4.02 -9.11 -0.21
N ILE A 299 -4.49 -9.46 0.98
CA ILE A 299 -3.80 -10.28 1.98
C ILE A 299 -4.09 -11.73 1.60
N GLY A 300 -3.38 -12.23 0.59
CA GLY A 300 -3.46 -13.61 0.11
C GLY A 300 -2.14 -14.35 0.30
N CYS A 301 -2.21 -15.49 1.00
CA CYS A 301 -1.16 -16.49 1.22
C CYS A 301 -0.42 -16.87 -0.07
N GLN A 302 0.89 -17.14 -0.02
CA GLN A 302 1.51 -17.86 -1.13
C GLN A 302 1.31 -19.34 -0.89
N ALA A 303 0.64 -20.04 -1.81
CA ALA A 303 0.64 -21.49 -1.76
C ALA A 303 2.06 -22.02 -1.98
N HIS A 304 2.79 -22.31 -0.90
CA HIS A 304 3.89 -23.27 -0.93
C HIS A 304 3.26 -24.66 -0.96
N GLN A 305 2.85 -25.14 -2.14
CA GLN A 305 2.54 -26.55 -2.32
C GLN A 305 3.86 -27.31 -2.31
N GLU A 306 4.31 -27.73 -1.12
CA GLU A 306 5.13 -28.93 -1.05
C GLU A 306 4.28 -30.06 -1.62
N ALA A 307 4.65 -30.52 -2.82
CA ALA A 307 4.07 -31.71 -3.42
C ALA A 307 4.28 -32.89 -2.47
N ARG A 308 3.32 -33.15 -1.58
CA ARG A 308 3.24 -34.42 -0.87
C ARG A 308 2.99 -35.49 -1.92
N ARG A 309 4.08 -36.13 -2.36
CA ARG A 309 4.05 -37.37 -3.13
C ARG A 309 3.31 -38.41 -2.29
N GLY A 310 2.08 -38.71 -2.67
CA GLY A 310 1.35 -39.88 -2.18
C GLY A 310 0.01 -39.56 -1.52
N GLY A 311 -1.09 -39.84 -2.22
CA GLY A 311 -2.44 -39.92 -1.66
C GLY A 311 -3.50 -39.39 -2.63
N GLY A 312 -4.28 -40.29 -3.22
CA GLY A 312 -5.17 -39.99 -4.35
C GLY A 312 -6.20 -38.88 -4.12
N GLU A 313 -6.42 -38.08 -5.17
CA GLU A 313 -7.47 -37.06 -5.24
C GLU A 313 -8.85 -37.72 -5.15
N ARG A 314 -9.52 -37.54 -4.01
CA ARG A 314 -10.98 -37.67 -3.95
C ARG A 314 -11.58 -36.31 -4.29
N TYR A 315 -12.09 -36.17 -5.51
CA TYR A 315 -13.04 -35.12 -5.85
C TYR A 315 -14.33 -35.37 -5.05
N SER A 316 -14.66 -34.48 -4.12
CA SER A 316 -15.97 -34.46 -3.47
C SER A 316 -16.88 -33.51 -4.25
N PRO A 317 -18.06 -33.92 -4.71
CA PRO A 317 -18.93 -33.07 -5.52
C PRO A 317 -19.45 -31.88 -4.70
N CYS A 318 -19.58 -30.75 -5.37
CA CYS A 318 -20.14 -29.51 -4.83
C CYS A 318 -21.55 -29.75 -4.28
N HIS A 319 -21.78 -29.52 -2.98
CA HIS A 319 -23.10 -29.16 -2.50
C HIS A 319 -23.35 -27.69 -2.85
N THR A 320 -24.03 -27.47 -3.97
CA THR A 320 -24.65 -26.20 -4.33
C THR A 320 -25.87 -25.98 -3.42
N PRO A 321 -26.05 -24.83 -2.75
CA PRO A 321 -27.40 -24.43 -2.37
C PRO A 321 -28.14 -24.09 -3.67
N ALA A 322 -29.17 -24.86 -3.99
CA ALA A 322 -30.03 -24.62 -5.14
C ALA A 322 -30.66 -23.23 -5.04
N PHE A 323 -30.19 -22.27 -5.84
CA PHE A 323 -30.99 -21.11 -6.23
C PHE A 323 -32.01 -21.60 -7.27
N LEU A 324 -33.08 -22.24 -6.79
CA LEU A 324 -34.28 -22.49 -7.56
C LEU A 324 -35.01 -21.16 -7.72
N GLY A 325 -35.16 -20.73 -8.98
CA GLY A 325 -36.03 -19.62 -9.33
C GLY A 325 -37.47 -19.87 -8.87
N ARG A 326 -38.11 -18.79 -8.44
CA ARG A 326 -39.58 -18.66 -8.39
C ARG A 326 -39.94 -17.20 -8.66
N GLY A 327 -40.81 -17.00 -9.64
CA GLY A 327 -41.51 -15.74 -9.91
C GLY A 327 -41.07 -15.09 -11.20
#